data_AF-A0A4Z0F490-F1
#
_entry.id   AF-A0A4Z0F490-F1
#
_cell.length_a   1.000
_cell.length_b   1.000
_cell.length_c   1.000
_cell.angle_alpha   90.00
_cell.angle_beta   90.00
_cell.angle_gamma   90.00
#
_symmetry.space_group_name_H-M   'P 1'
#
loop_
_entity.id
_entity.type
_entity.pdbx_description
1 polymer ?
#
loop_
_entity_poly.entity_id
_entity_poly.type
_entity_poly.pdbx_seq_one_letter_code
_entity_poly.pdbx_strand_id
1 'polypeptide(L)'
;MPIVQLQSEFAAALSIAPPEYTWATKPAAAGNSGKRITITGWMAPPSDWVSDGTYWLPVDGRAVVHAPRLVGAIAQNAAMAAVASVPTWQIPADMVSIPGLYIEANAECTVANASNISYRRIYCGISSKNHLIGGPEGNSTNNCFRLWGKTSRKPDGNWTTHGVNAQPINESLSGTDTSTSEDLAISSIGMWYRGGNPDGSEILSIHSFSLAVGVG
;
A
#
# COMPACT_ATOMS: atom_id res chain seq x y z
N MET A 1 -54.87 -11.84 -30.79
CA MET A 1 -54.14 -10.77 -30.07
C MET A 1 -52.70 -11.23 -29.95
N PRO A 2 -51.72 -10.54 -30.56
CA PRO A 2 -50.33 -10.93 -30.39
C PRO A 2 -49.85 -10.49 -29.01
N ILE A 3 -49.30 -11.42 -28.25
CA ILE A 3 -48.58 -11.13 -27.00
C ILE A 3 -47.27 -10.47 -27.41
N VAL A 4 -47.12 -9.19 -27.05
CA VAL A 4 -45.85 -8.47 -27.19
C VAL A 4 -44.93 -8.96 -26.08
N GLN A 5 -43.93 -9.75 -26.43
CA GLN A 5 -42.95 -10.29 -25.49
C GLN A 5 -41.91 -9.19 -25.16
N LEU A 6 -42.20 -8.37 -24.15
CA LEU A 6 -41.28 -7.34 -23.59
C LEU A 6 -40.22 -7.92 -22.63
N GLN A 7 -39.85 -9.20 -22.75
CA GLN A 7 -38.99 -9.87 -21.76
C GLN A 7 -37.50 -10.00 -22.15
N SER A 8 -37.08 -9.50 -23.31
CA SER A 8 -35.71 -9.72 -23.79
C SER A 8 -34.69 -8.65 -23.36
N GLU A 9 -35.09 -7.40 -23.15
CA GLU A 9 -34.13 -6.30 -22.96
C GLU A 9 -33.77 -6.05 -21.50
N PHE A 10 -34.64 -6.43 -20.55
CA PHE A 10 -34.38 -6.25 -19.12
C PHE A 10 -33.45 -7.30 -18.52
N ALA A 11 -33.30 -8.46 -19.18
CA ALA A 11 -32.41 -9.54 -18.72
C ALA A 11 -30.93 -9.31 -19.10
N ALA A 12 -30.64 -8.48 -20.11
CA ALA A 12 -29.27 -8.14 -20.53
C ALA A 12 -28.67 -6.96 -19.73
N ALA A 13 -29.49 -6.21 -18.99
CA ALA A 13 -29.01 -5.20 -18.03
C ALA A 13 -28.52 -5.82 -16.70
N LEU A 14 -28.64 -7.14 -16.56
CA LEU A 14 -28.19 -7.89 -15.39
C LEU A 14 -26.69 -8.22 -15.51
N SER A 15 -25.85 -7.25 -15.16
CA SER A 15 -24.41 -7.41 -14.89
C SER A 15 -23.53 -7.79 -16.10
N ILE A 16 -23.30 -6.85 -17.01
CA ILE A 16 -22.07 -6.89 -17.81
C ILE A 16 -20.92 -6.52 -16.86
N ALA A 17 -19.98 -7.44 -16.65
CA ALA A 17 -18.78 -7.18 -15.86
C ALA A 17 -18.05 -5.94 -16.41
N PRO A 18 -17.50 -5.06 -15.55
CA PRO A 18 -16.75 -3.90 -16.03
C PRO A 18 -15.61 -4.34 -16.97
N PRO A 19 -15.30 -3.55 -18.01
CA PRO A 19 -14.18 -3.87 -18.89
C PRO A 19 -12.85 -3.86 -18.11
N GLU A 20 -11.99 -4.82 -18.43
CA GLU A 20 -10.70 -5.02 -17.76
C GLU A 20 -9.56 -4.25 -18.43
N TYR A 21 -8.70 -3.65 -17.63
CA TYR A 21 -7.48 -2.96 -18.07
C TYR A 21 -6.34 -3.20 -17.08
N THR A 22 -5.09 -3.03 -17.50
CA THR A 22 -4.01 -2.72 -16.55
C THR A 22 -4.05 -1.24 -16.21
N TRP A 23 -3.38 -0.81 -15.12
CA TRP A 23 -3.31 0.62 -14.82
C TRP A 23 -2.65 1.45 -15.93
N ALA A 24 -1.69 0.87 -16.65
CA ALA A 24 -0.99 1.54 -17.73
C ALA A 24 -1.83 1.66 -19.00
N THR A 25 -2.80 0.76 -19.21
CA THR A 25 -3.61 0.69 -20.44
C THR A 25 -5.03 1.22 -20.25
N LYS A 26 -5.42 1.65 -19.04
CA LYS A 26 -6.73 2.21 -18.78
C LYS A 26 -6.95 3.51 -19.59
N PRO A 27 -8.17 3.82 -20.02
CA PRO A 27 -8.47 5.11 -20.64
C PRO A 27 -8.28 6.26 -19.65
N ALA A 28 -8.13 7.49 -20.17
CA ALA A 28 -8.11 8.68 -19.33
C ALA A 28 -9.43 8.81 -18.53
N ALA A 29 -9.33 9.21 -17.26
CA ALA A 29 -10.51 9.49 -16.44
C ALA A 29 -11.33 10.67 -17.01
N ALA A 30 -10.65 11.69 -17.52
CA ALA A 30 -11.27 12.80 -18.23
C ALA A 30 -12.15 12.30 -19.39
N GLY A 31 -13.41 12.71 -19.40
CA GLY A 31 -14.39 12.29 -20.40
C GLY A 31 -15.02 10.91 -20.17
N ASN A 32 -14.68 10.19 -19.09
CA ASN A 32 -15.25 8.89 -18.73
C ASN A 32 -15.97 8.91 -17.36
N SER A 33 -16.48 10.07 -16.92
CA SER A 33 -17.17 10.20 -15.62
C SER A 33 -18.31 9.17 -15.46
N GLY A 34 -18.38 8.55 -14.29
CA GLY A 34 -19.35 7.49 -13.94
C GLY A 34 -19.04 6.12 -14.54
N LYS A 35 -18.06 6.02 -15.45
CA LYS A 35 -17.68 4.74 -16.06
C LYS A 35 -16.90 3.90 -15.05
N ARG A 36 -17.19 2.60 -15.02
CA ARG A 36 -16.52 1.60 -14.16
C ARG A 36 -15.58 0.73 -14.99
N ILE A 37 -14.42 0.42 -14.43
CA ILE A 37 -13.43 -0.50 -15.00
C ILE A 37 -12.92 -1.44 -13.92
N THR A 38 -12.41 -2.60 -14.33
CA THR A 38 -11.67 -3.49 -13.45
C THR A 38 -10.19 -3.38 -13.79
N ILE A 39 -9.35 -3.07 -12.79
CA ILE A 39 -7.90 -3.04 -12.96
C ILE A 39 -7.31 -4.40 -12.58
N THR A 40 -6.61 -5.00 -13.53
CA THR A 40 -5.85 -6.24 -13.39
C THR A 40 -4.35 -5.98 -13.52
N GLY A 41 -3.53 -7.01 -13.32
CA GLY A 41 -2.07 -6.94 -13.51
C GLY A 41 -1.28 -6.36 -12.34
N TRP A 42 -1.95 -5.92 -11.27
CA TRP A 42 -1.30 -5.71 -9.97
C TRP A 42 -0.74 -7.02 -9.42
N MET A 43 0.24 -6.94 -8.52
CA MET A 43 0.57 -8.06 -7.63
C MET A 43 -0.49 -8.23 -6.54
N ALA A 44 -1.76 -8.06 -6.87
CA ALA A 44 -2.91 -8.09 -5.97
C ALA A 44 -4.14 -8.59 -6.75
N PRO A 45 -5.22 -9.01 -6.08
CA PRO A 45 -6.47 -9.34 -6.76
C PRO A 45 -6.98 -8.17 -7.63
N PRO A 46 -7.73 -8.46 -8.70
CA PRO A 46 -8.40 -7.41 -9.48
C PRO A 46 -9.22 -6.49 -8.58
N SER A 47 -9.24 -5.20 -8.91
CA SER A 47 -9.99 -4.19 -8.17
C SER A 47 -10.81 -3.34 -9.11
N ASP A 48 -11.99 -2.93 -8.67
CA ASP A 48 -12.87 -2.07 -9.47
C ASP A 48 -12.61 -0.60 -9.19
N TRP A 49 -12.73 0.21 -10.24
CA TRP A 49 -12.49 1.64 -10.20
C TRP A 49 -13.58 2.39 -10.97
N VAL A 50 -13.96 3.56 -10.48
CA VAL A 50 -14.93 4.46 -11.10
C VAL A 50 -14.29 5.80 -11.38
N SER A 51 -14.56 6.40 -12.53
CA SER A 51 -14.08 7.75 -12.80
C SER A 51 -15.02 8.81 -12.25
N ASP A 52 -14.47 9.82 -11.58
CA ASP A 52 -15.21 11.04 -11.21
C ASP A 52 -15.22 12.10 -12.34
N GLY A 53 -14.57 11.82 -13.48
CA GLY A 53 -14.36 12.75 -14.59
C GLY A 53 -13.00 13.46 -14.58
N THR A 54 -12.17 13.25 -13.56
CA THR A 54 -10.78 13.75 -13.48
C THR A 54 -9.80 12.64 -13.08
N TYR A 55 -10.20 11.81 -12.12
CA TYR A 55 -9.41 10.72 -11.56
C TYR A 55 -10.17 9.39 -11.66
N TRP A 56 -9.42 8.29 -11.54
CA TRP A 56 -9.95 6.97 -11.27
C TRP A 56 -9.91 6.73 -9.77
N LEU A 57 -11.05 6.47 -9.16
CA LEU A 57 -11.19 6.23 -7.73
C LEU A 57 -11.56 4.76 -7.50
N PRO A 58 -11.02 4.10 -6.45
CA PRO A 58 -11.38 2.72 -6.17
C PRO A 58 -12.86 2.65 -5.76
N VAL A 59 -13.58 1.68 -6.31
CA VAL A 59 -14.93 1.37 -5.84
C VAL A 59 -14.83 0.93 -4.37
N ASP A 60 -15.80 1.32 -3.55
CA ASP A 60 -15.80 1.14 -2.10
C ASP A 60 -14.73 1.96 -1.33
N GLY A 61 -14.09 2.92 -2.01
CA GLY A 61 -13.15 3.87 -1.40
C GLY A 61 -11.77 3.30 -1.06
N ARG A 62 -11.51 2.01 -1.39
CA ARG A 62 -10.24 1.34 -1.11
C ARG A 62 -9.98 0.17 -2.07
N ALA A 63 -8.75 0.07 -2.58
CA ALA A 63 -8.27 -1.06 -3.37
C ALA A 63 -6.90 -1.56 -2.90
N VAL A 64 -6.72 -2.88 -2.84
CA VAL A 64 -5.38 -3.48 -2.64
C VAL A 64 -4.66 -3.47 -3.98
N VAL A 65 -3.47 -2.88 -4.03
CA VAL A 65 -2.69 -2.67 -5.27
C VAL A 65 -1.37 -3.44 -5.29
N HIS A 66 -0.94 -3.94 -4.13
CA HIS A 66 0.26 -4.75 -4.00
C HIS A 66 0.08 -5.74 -2.86
N ALA A 67 0.23 -7.02 -3.11
CA ALA A 67 0.11 -8.13 -2.16
C ALA A 67 0.88 -9.35 -2.69
N PRO A 68 2.21 -9.25 -2.86
CA PRO A 68 3.01 -10.30 -3.47
C PRO A 68 2.93 -11.61 -2.67
N ARG A 69 2.95 -12.75 -3.37
CA ARG A 69 3.10 -14.05 -2.73
C ARG A 69 4.54 -14.19 -2.23
N LEU A 70 4.72 -14.10 -0.92
CA LEU A 70 6.02 -14.26 -0.28
C LEU A 70 6.32 -15.75 -0.07
N VAL A 71 7.48 -16.21 -0.54
CA VAL A 71 7.96 -17.58 -0.33
C VAL A 71 9.35 -17.49 0.29
N GLY A 72 9.46 -17.87 1.57
CA GLY A 72 10.73 -17.81 2.30
C GLY A 72 11.32 -16.40 2.41
N ALA A 73 10.47 -15.36 2.44
CA ALA A 73 10.93 -13.99 2.55
C ALA A 73 11.54 -13.73 3.93
N ILE A 74 12.85 -13.43 3.95
CA ILE A 74 13.61 -13.18 5.16
C ILE A 74 14.49 -11.93 5.06
N ALA A 75 14.76 -11.31 6.20
CA ALA A 75 15.74 -10.24 6.32
C ALA A 75 16.63 -10.46 7.54
N GLN A 76 17.91 -10.12 7.42
CA GLN A 76 18.89 -10.24 8.50
C GLN A 76 19.86 -9.08 8.38
N ASN A 77 19.69 -8.03 9.19
CA ASN A 77 20.48 -6.80 9.07
C ASN A 77 20.79 -6.19 10.44
N ALA A 78 22.07 -5.91 10.71
CA ALA A 78 22.52 -5.16 11.90
C ALA A 78 22.27 -3.65 11.80
N ALA A 79 22.41 -3.12 10.58
CA ALA A 79 22.08 -1.75 10.22
C ALA A 79 20.72 -1.69 9.51
N MET A 80 20.13 -0.51 9.40
CA MET A 80 18.88 -0.34 8.65
C MET A 80 19.14 -0.54 7.15
N ALA A 81 18.43 -1.49 6.53
CA ALA A 81 18.56 -1.79 5.11
C ALA A 81 17.22 -2.22 4.50
N ALA A 82 17.13 -2.13 3.18
CA ALA A 82 15.96 -2.59 2.43
C ALA A 82 15.83 -4.12 2.53
N VAL A 83 14.61 -4.61 2.65
CA VAL A 83 14.29 -6.04 2.64
C VAL A 83 14.17 -6.52 1.21
N ALA A 84 15.28 -6.95 0.62
CA ALA A 84 15.34 -7.35 -0.80
C ALA A 84 14.42 -8.54 -1.16
N SER A 85 14.05 -9.37 -0.18
CA SER A 85 13.15 -10.50 -0.39
C SER A 85 11.67 -10.13 -0.51
N VAL A 86 11.32 -8.86 -0.28
CA VAL A 86 9.95 -8.35 -0.40
C VAL A 86 9.86 -7.43 -1.60
N PRO A 87 9.05 -7.76 -2.63
CA PRO A 87 8.87 -6.90 -3.80
C PRO A 87 8.36 -5.51 -3.42
N THR A 88 8.85 -4.49 -4.10
CA THR A 88 8.43 -3.10 -3.94
C THR A 88 7.31 -2.73 -4.91
N TRP A 89 6.62 -1.62 -4.66
CA TRP A 89 5.59 -1.08 -5.54
C TRP A 89 5.80 0.41 -5.77
N GLN A 90 5.78 0.84 -7.01
CA GLN A 90 5.84 2.26 -7.37
C GLN A 90 4.42 2.75 -7.67
N ILE A 91 4.01 3.81 -6.98
CA ILE A 91 2.70 4.42 -7.22
C ILE A 91 2.70 5.08 -8.60
N PRO A 92 1.68 4.85 -9.44
CA PRO A 92 1.55 5.54 -10.71
C PRO A 92 1.46 7.07 -10.55
N ALA A 93 2.11 7.80 -11.46
CA ALA A 93 2.19 9.27 -11.40
C ALA A 93 0.81 9.97 -11.47
N ASP A 94 -0.15 9.40 -12.20
CA ASP A 94 -1.52 9.92 -12.24
C ASP A 94 -2.27 9.63 -10.92
N MET A 95 -2.03 8.49 -10.30
CA MET A 95 -2.63 8.10 -9.02
C MET A 95 -2.17 9.01 -7.88
N VAL A 96 -0.86 9.27 -7.74
CA VAL A 96 -0.34 10.06 -6.60
C VAL A 96 -0.92 11.48 -6.54
N SER A 97 -1.40 12.00 -7.66
CA SER A 97 -2.00 13.33 -7.77
C SER A 97 -3.46 13.44 -7.30
N ILE A 98 -4.12 12.30 -7.00
CA ILE A 98 -5.51 12.26 -6.55
C ILE A 98 -5.66 13.03 -5.22
N PRO A 99 -6.57 14.03 -5.12
CA PRO A 99 -6.85 14.71 -3.87
C PRO A 99 -7.38 13.76 -2.79
N GLY A 100 -6.88 13.88 -1.56
CA GLY A 100 -7.30 13.02 -0.44
C GLY A 100 -6.89 11.54 -0.59
N LEU A 101 -5.97 11.22 -1.53
CA LEU A 101 -5.45 9.87 -1.65
C LEU A 101 -4.71 9.47 -0.38
N TYR A 102 -4.93 8.25 0.08
CA TYR A 102 -4.13 7.63 1.12
C TYR A 102 -3.52 6.31 0.64
N ILE A 103 -2.42 5.93 1.27
CA ILE A 103 -1.76 4.64 1.10
C ILE A 103 -1.69 3.97 2.47
N GLU A 104 -2.11 2.71 2.55
CA GLU A 104 -2.04 1.87 3.73
C GLU A 104 -1.05 0.74 3.53
N ALA A 105 -0.26 0.43 4.55
CA ALA A 105 0.69 -0.67 4.56
C ALA A 105 0.34 -1.66 5.68
N ASN A 106 0.40 -2.95 5.37
CA ASN A 106 0.20 -4.04 6.33
C ASN A 106 1.28 -5.11 6.12
N ALA A 107 1.86 -5.60 7.22
CA ALA A 107 2.71 -6.79 7.18
C ALA A 107 2.60 -7.59 8.47
N GLU A 108 2.76 -8.91 8.39
CA GLU A 108 2.92 -9.78 9.56
C GLU A 108 4.27 -10.49 9.45
N CYS A 109 5.03 -10.46 10.54
CA CYS A 109 6.39 -10.96 10.58
C CYS A 109 6.67 -11.72 11.89
N THR A 110 7.65 -12.62 11.85
CA THR A 110 8.24 -13.19 13.05
C THR A 110 9.74 -13.02 13.09
N VAL A 111 10.33 -13.07 14.28
CA VAL A 111 11.79 -12.94 14.49
C VAL A 111 12.33 -14.16 15.20
N ALA A 112 13.36 -14.76 14.64
CA ALA A 112 14.20 -15.75 15.33
C ALA A 112 15.36 -15.05 16.04
N ASN A 113 15.81 -15.63 17.17
CA ASN A 113 16.88 -15.09 18.02
C ASN A 113 16.61 -13.67 18.54
N ALA A 114 15.34 -13.35 18.80
CA ALA A 114 14.91 -12.01 19.21
C ALA A 114 15.62 -11.55 20.50
N SER A 115 16.13 -10.33 20.45
CA SER A 115 16.88 -9.67 21.52
C SER A 115 16.25 -8.34 21.91
N ASN A 116 16.61 -7.87 23.10
CA ASN A 116 16.24 -6.58 23.66
C ASN A 116 17.45 -5.64 23.84
N ILE A 117 18.63 -5.98 23.30
CA ILE A 117 19.85 -5.17 23.39
C ILE A 117 19.69 -3.82 22.67
N SER A 118 18.95 -3.79 21.57
CA SER A 118 18.66 -2.56 20.81
C SER A 118 17.25 -2.60 20.23
N TYR A 119 16.78 -1.43 19.79
CA TYR A 119 15.51 -1.32 19.10
C TYR A 119 15.57 -2.03 17.75
N ARG A 120 14.72 -3.04 17.61
CA ARG A 120 14.33 -3.58 16.32
C ARG A 120 13.43 -2.59 15.61
N ARG A 121 13.60 -2.44 14.30
CA ARG A 121 12.80 -1.53 13.47
C ARG A 121 12.36 -2.24 12.21
N ILE A 122 11.07 -2.18 11.92
CA ILE A 122 10.49 -2.66 10.67
C ILE A 122 9.69 -1.49 10.11
N TYR A 123 10.06 -0.98 8.94
CA TYR A 123 9.40 0.16 8.32
C TYR A 123 8.89 -0.16 6.92
N CYS A 124 7.89 0.58 6.47
CA CYS A 124 7.41 0.59 5.09
C CYS A 124 7.38 2.03 4.58
N GLY A 125 7.97 2.26 3.41
CA GLY A 125 8.06 3.59 2.80
C GLY A 125 9.04 3.61 1.63
N ILE A 126 9.29 4.80 1.08
CA ILE A 126 10.27 4.99 0.00
C ILE A 126 11.70 5.18 0.53
N SER A 127 11.87 5.38 1.85
CA SER A 127 13.17 5.42 2.51
C SER A 127 13.11 4.77 3.90
N SER A 128 14.28 4.60 4.50
CA SER A 128 14.47 3.87 5.75
C SER A 128 14.14 4.66 7.03
N LYS A 129 13.74 5.94 6.92
CA LYS A 129 13.43 6.80 8.08
C LYS A 129 12.54 8.00 7.70
N ASN A 130 12.79 8.60 6.55
CA ASN A 130 11.97 9.67 6.01
C ASN A 130 10.92 9.05 5.06
N HIS A 131 9.76 9.66 4.87
CA HIS A 131 8.77 9.16 3.90
C HIS A 131 8.19 7.77 4.23
N LEU A 132 7.89 7.58 5.52
CA LEU A 132 7.27 6.36 6.05
C LEU A 132 5.75 6.37 5.89
N ILE A 133 5.23 5.20 5.52
CA ILE A 133 3.81 4.86 5.56
C ILE A 133 3.46 4.29 6.95
N GLY A 134 4.38 3.53 7.55
CA GLY A 134 4.31 3.11 8.95
C GLY A 134 5.33 2.03 9.31
N GLY A 135 5.36 1.63 10.58
CA GLY A 135 6.19 0.51 11.03
C GLY A 135 6.42 0.42 12.54
N PRO A 136 6.55 -0.77 13.14
CA PRO A 136 6.81 -0.91 14.56
C PRO A 136 8.30 -0.72 14.90
N GLU A 137 8.57 -0.24 16.11
CA GLU A 137 9.88 -0.39 16.75
C GLU A 137 9.74 -0.83 18.20
N GLY A 138 10.75 -1.53 18.69
CA GLY A 138 10.81 -1.94 20.08
C GLY A 138 12.00 -2.83 20.37
N ASN A 139 12.39 -2.89 21.64
CA ASN A 139 13.44 -3.74 22.15
C ASN A 139 12.82 -4.83 23.05
N SER A 140 12.14 -5.77 22.42
CA SER A 140 11.55 -6.92 23.12
C SER A 140 12.01 -8.24 22.51
N THR A 141 12.03 -9.27 23.35
CA THR A 141 12.23 -10.67 22.96
C THR A 141 10.96 -11.29 22.39
N ASN A 142 9.88 -10.51 22.23
CA ASN A 142 8.70 -10.94 21.48
C ASN A 142 9.12 -11.32 20.07
N ASN A 143 8.54 -12.41 19.57
CA ASN A 143 8.89 -12.98 18.28
C ASN A 143 7.87 -12.67 17.20
N CYS A 144 6.71 -12.07 17.51
CA CYS A 144 5.67 -11.73 16.54
C CYS A 144 5.55 -10.21 16.39
N PHE A 145 5.51 -9.74 15.15
CA PHE A 145 5.41 -8.31 14.82
C PHE A 145 4.34 -8.09 13.76
N ARG A 146 3.56 -7.02 13.94
CA ARG A 146 2.64 -6.50 12.94
C ARG A 146 3.08 -5.10 12.55
N LEU A 147 3.17 -4.87 11.25
CA LEU A 147 3.25 -3.53 10.67
C LEU A 147 1.85 -3.10 10.25
N TRP A 148 1.46 -1.91 10.70
CA TRP A 148 0.31 -1.19 10.18
C TRP A 148 0.68 0.28 10.02
N GLY A 149 0.33 0.84 8.86
CA GLY A 149 0.70 2.16 8.42
C GLY A 149 -0.37 2.80 7.55
N LYS A 150 -0.55 4.12 7.64
CA LYS A 150 -1.34 4.90 6.70
C LYS A 150 -0.67 6.26 6.50
N THR A 151 -0.52 6.70 5.25
CA THR A 151 -0.12 8.07 4.87
C THR A 151 -1.21 8.65 3.99
N SER A 152 -1.49 9.95 4.09
CA SER A 152 -2.47 10.63 3.25
C SER A 152 -1.90 11.91 2.64
N ARG A 153 -2.40 12.20 1.44
CA ARG A 153 -2.19 13.44 0.72
C ARG A 153 -3.10 14.52 1.30
N LYS A 154 -2.48 15.60 1.76
CA LYS A 154 -3.14 16.79 2.27
C LYS A 154 -3.66 17.68 1.12
N PRO A 155 -4.60 18.60 1.41
CA PRO A 155 -5.12 19.55 0.42
C PRO A 155 -4.06 20.45 -0.21
N ASP A 156 -2.93 20.68 0.46
CA ASP A 156 -1.78 21.45 -0.04
C ASP A 156 -0.89 20.65 -1.03
N GLY A 157 -1.24 19.39 -1.31
CA GLY A 157 -0.51 18.50 -2.22
C GLY A 157 0.63 17.71 -1.58
N ASN A 158 0.93 17.95 -0.31
CA ASN A 158 1.96 17.26 0.46
C ASN A 158 1.46 15.96 1.08
N TRP A 159 2.37 15.03 1.35
CA TRP A 159 2.06 13.77 2.02
C TRP A 159 2.47 13.79 3.49
N THR A 160 1.56 13.36 4.36
CA THR A 160 1.84 13.23 5.80
C THR A 160 2.46 11.88 6.07
N THR A 161 3.74 11.86 6.45
CA THR A 161 4.42 10.62 6.80
C THR A 161 4.25 10.36 8.29
N HIS A 162 3.99 9.12 8.66
CA HIS A 162 3.79 8.72 10.05
C HIS A 162 4.96 7.87 10.49
N GLY A 163 5.46 8.16 11.69
CA GLY A 163 6.52 7.41 12.32
C GLY A 163 6.08 6.03 12.82
N VAL A 164 6.65 5.62 13.95
CA VAL A 164 6.46 4.31 14.56
C VAL A 164 5.00 4.06 14.89
N ASN A 165 4.47 2.90 14.44
CA ASN A 165 3.07 2.47 14.55
C ASN A 165 2.14 3.63 14.24
N ALA A 166 1.80 3.86 12.96
CA ALA A 166 1.05 5.00 12.43
C ALA A 166 -0.29 5.28 13.14
N GLN A 167 -0.19 5.71 14.40
CA GLN A 167 -1.24 6.12 15.29
C GLN A 167 -1.20 7.65 15.18
N PRO A 168 -2.32 8.29 14.80
CA PRO A 168 -2.35 9.74 14.65
C PRO A 168 -2.10 10.51 15.96
N ILE A 169 -1.88 9.83 17.11
CA ILE A 169 -1.92 10.42 18.46
C ILE A 169 -0.69 10.05 19.30
N ASN A 170 0.34 9.39 18.74
CA ASN A 170 1.56 9.10 19.50
C ASN A 170 2.81 9.63 18.78
N GLU A 171 3.20 10.85 19.13
CA GLU A 171 4.46 11.48 18.72
C GLU A 171 5.64 10.85 19.47
N SER A 172 5.93 9.58 19.23
CA SER A 172 7.18 8.99 19.72
C SER A 172 8.25 9.11 18.66
N LEU A 173 9.15 10.09 18.84
CA LEU A 173 10.56 10.19 18.41
C LEU A 173 10.99 9.49 17.09
N SER A 174 10.12 9.50 16.09
CA SER A 174 10.37 8.92 14.77
C SER A 174 10.09 10.01 13.75
N GLY A 175 10.99 10.16 12.78
CA GLY A 175 11.04 11.33 11.90
C GLY A 175 9.71 11.54 11.20
N THR A 176 9.02 12.64 11.51
CA THR A 176 7.96 13.17 10.68
C THR A 176 8.63 13.94 9.55
N ASP A 177 8.60 13.40 8.34
CA ASP A 177 9.02 14.14 7.16
C ASP A 177 7.81 14.44 6.27
N THR A 178 7.95 15.38 5.34
CA THR A 178 6.97 15.61 4.30
C THR A 178 7.48 14.95 3.02
N SER A 179 6.66 14.11 2.39
CA SER A 179 6.97 13.65 1.03
C SER A 179 6.22 14.51 0.03
N THR A 180 6.84 14.82 -1.09
CA THR A 180 6.14 15.38 -2.23
C THR A 180 5.45 14.27 -3.03
N SER A 181 4.50 14.64 -3.89
CA SER A 181 3.92 13.68 -4.83
C SER A 181 4.96 13.18 -5.84
N GLU A 182 5.99 13.98 -6.13
CA GLU A 182 7.10 13.59 -7.00
C GLU A 182 7.96 12.49 -6.37
N ASP A 183 8.34 12.64 -5.09
CA ASP A 183 9.14 11.64 -4.35
C ASP A 183 8.50 10.25 -4.42
N LEU A 184 7.18 10.19 -4.19
CA LEU A 184 6.41 8.95 -4.23
C LEU A 184 6.24 8.43 -5.66
N ALA A 185 6.09 9.30 -6.67
CA ALA A 185 5.94 8.87 -8.07
C ALA A 185 7.21 8.24 -8.65
N ILE A 186 8.40 8.70 -8.22
CA ILE A 186 9.69 8.23 -8.77
C ILE A 186 10.34 7.13 -7.94
N SER A 187 9.89 6.92 -6.70
CA SER A 187 10.48 5.96 -5.77
C SER A 187 9.54 4.79 -5.52
N SER A 188 10.11 3.59 -5.37
CA SER A 188 9.31 2.42 -5.01
C SER A 188 9.12 2.32 -3.49
N ILE A 189 7.89 2.06 -3.06
CA ILE A 189 7.52 1.78 -1.68
C ILE A 189 7.93 0.34 -1.36
N GLY A 190 8.69 0.15 -0.27
CA GLY A 190 9.20 -1.15 0.15
C GLY A 190 9.37 -1.29 1.66
N MET A 191 9.78 -2.48 2.08
CA MET A 191 10.07 -2.79 3.48
C MET A 191 11.54 -2.52 3.82
N TRP A 192 11.78 -2.03 5.03
CA TRP A 192 13.10 -1.80 5.61
C TRP A 192 13.19 -2.46 6.97
N TYR A 193 14.36 -3.03 7.29
CA TYR A 193 14.56 -3.77 8.52
C TYR A 193 15.93 -3.48 9.15
N ARG A 194 15.92 -3.39 10.48
CA ARG A 194 17.08 -3.47 11.35
C ARG A 194 16.76 -4.37 12.54
N GLY A 195 17.60 -5.35 12.80
CA GLY A 195 17.53 -6.22 13.97
C GLY A 195 17.87 -5.51 15.28
N GLY A 196 17.35 -6.04 16.38
CA GLY A 196 17.66 -5.62 17.76
C GLY A 196 19.01 -6.16 18.26
N ASN A 197 19.58 -7.17 17.63
CA ASN A 197 20.95 -7.60 17.89
C ASN A 197 21.95 -6.78 17.06
N PRO A 198 22.95 -6.12 17.68
CA PRO A 198 23.95 -5.33 16.97
C PRO A 198 24.83 -6.13 16.00
N ASP A 199 24.91 -7.45 16.16
CA ASP A 199 25.65 -8.36 15.26
C ASP A 199 24.81 -8.81 14.05
N GLY A 200 23.53 -8.43 13.98
CA GLY A 200 22.62 -8.83 12.92
C GLY A 200 22.16 -10.30 12.99
N SER A 201 22.33 -10.99 14.12
CA SER A 201 21.93 -12.40 14.27
C SER A 201 20.41 -12.65 14.28
N GLU A 202 19.60 -11.59 14.36
CA GLU A 202 18.14 -11.70 14.25
C GLU A 202 17.68 -11.93 12.82
N ILE A 203 16.85 -12.94 12.62
CA ILE A 203 16.26 -13.27 11.32
C ILE A 203 14.79 -12.90 11.36
N LEU A 204 14.41 -11.87 10.60
CA LEU A 204 13.02 -11.53 10.34
C LEU A 204 12.48 -12.44 9.24
N SER A 205 11.39 -13.15 9.49
CA SER A 205 10.59 -13.85 8.49
C SER A 205 9.33 -13.04 8.21
N ILE A 206 9.03 -12.76 6.94
CA ILE A 206 7.88 -11.97 6.52
C ILE A 206 6.82 -12.92 5.97
N HIS A 207 5.68 -12.99 6.64
CA HIS A 207 4.58 -13.91 6.31
C HIS A 207 3.60 -13.30 5.31
N SER A 208 3.34 -12.00 5.46
CA SER A 208 2.46 -11.25 4.58
C SER A 208 2.95 -9.82 4.45
N PHE A 209 2.71 -9.23 3.27
CA PHE A 209 2.93 -7.82 2.99
C PHE A 209 1.87 -7.36 2.01
N SER A 210 1.24 -6.21 2.27
CA SER A 210 0.34 -5.58 1.31
C SER A 210 0.33 -4.07 1.42
N LEU A 211 0.05 -3.44 0.27
CA LEU A 211 -0.25 -2.03 0.12
C LEU A 211 -1.64 -1.88 -0.47
N ALA A 212 -2.40 -0.95 0.09
CA ALA A 212 -3.69 -0.53 -0.42
C ALA A 212 -3.71 0.98 -0.62
N VAL A 213 -4.57 1.44 -1.52
CA VAL A 213 -4.82 2.85 -1.76
C VAL A 213 -6.30 3.14 -1.62
N GLY A 214 -6.65 4.36 -1.26
CA GLY A 214 -8.04 4.79 -1.18
C GLY A 214 -8.16 6.30 -1.05
N VAL A 215 -9.39 6.78 -0.95
CA VAL A 215 -9.69 8.20 -0.76
C VAL A 215 -10.54 8.39 0.49
N GLY A 216 -10.22 9.40 1.31
CA GLY A 216 -10.94 9.67 2.56
C GLY A 216 -10.42 10.87 3.33
#